data_AF-A0A4S8JI43-F1
#
_entry.id   AF-A0A4S8JI43-F1
#
_cell.length_a   1.000
_cell.length_b   1.000
_cell.length_c   1.000
_cell.angle_alpha   90.00
_cell.angle_beta   90.00
_cell.angle_gamma   90.00
#
_symmetry.space_group_name_H-M   'P 1'
#
loop_
_entity.id
_entity.type
_entity.pdbx_description
1 polymer ?
#
loop_
_entity_poly.entity_id
_entity_poly.type
_entity_poly.pdbx_seq_one_letter_code
_entity_poly.pdbx_strand_id
1 'polypeptide(L)'
;MNVTLILLCRFEMPFNIWCGGCNSMIAKGVRFNAEKKQVGNYYSTKIWSFAMKSACCKHEIVIQTDPKNCEYVIISGAQRKTEDYDIEDAETFALPADESSCISLNGLVAERGKLSDPFYRLEHQEEDMRKKKEVEPLLVRLQRVSDSRHADDYSLNRALRAQPKEKGQGRRGVSRRMGLGIRLLPPSEEDAAVTAAVRFASKFDRNRKNKRAAIMASSIFPDSSASASGSKRSELESKRRKIKATAASASLAGRVKPLSWQHSAGFIKR
;
A
#
# COMPACT_ATOMS: atom_id res chain seq x y z
N MET A 1 58.53 -24.83 6.97
CA MET A 1 57.39 -24.34 6.17
C MET A 1 56.16 -24.41 7.07
N ASN A 2 55.70 -23.27 7.57
CA ASN A 2 54.56 -23.23 8.48
C ASN A 2 53.30 -23.51 7.66
N VAL A 3 52.83 -24.76 7.70
CA VAL A 3 51.55 -25.15 7.15
C VAL A 3 50.49 -24.46 8.00
N THR A 4 50.06 -23.27 7.56
CA THR A 4 48.90 -22.60 8.15
C THR A 4 47.69 -23.48 7.89
N LEU A 5 47.18 -24.13 8.93
CA LEU A 5 45.88 -24.80 8.91
C LEU A 5 44.82 -23.73 8.65
N ILE A 6 44.35 -23.66 7.40
CA ILE A 6 43.26 -22.76 6.98
C ILE A 6 41.95 -23.50 7.27
N LEU A 7 41.27 -23.09 8.33
CA LEU A 7 39.93 -23.57 8.66
C LEU A 7 38.91 -22.67 7.94
N LEU A 8 38.12 -23.23 7.02
CA LEU A 8 36.98 -22.51 6.44
C LEU A 8 35.76 -22.68 7.33
N CYS A 9 35.10 -21.57 7.68
CA CYS A 9 33.83 -21.56 8.38
C CYS A 9 32.79 -20.70 7.66
N ARG A 10 31.51 -21.02 7.86
CA ARG A 10 30.40 -20.21 7.37
C ARG A 10 30.08 -19.13 8.41
N PHE A 11 30.41 -17.88 8.09
CA PHE A 11 30.30 -16.74 9.00
C PHE A 11 29.10 -15.87 8.59
N GLU A 12 28.28 -15.46 9.56
CA GLU A 12 27.16 -14.53 9.33
C GLU A 12 27.54 -13.14 9.85
N MET A 13 27.24 -12.11 9.07
CA MET A 13 27.64 -10.74 9.41
C MET A 13 26.86 -10.22 10.64
N PRO A 14 27.51 -9.80 11.75
CA PRO A 14 26.82 -9.43 12.98
C PRO A 14 26.10 -8.07 12.94
N PHE A 15 26.60 -7.13 12.14
CA PHE A 15 26.05 -5.78 12.00
C PHE A 15 26.26 -5.25 10.57
N ASN A 16 25.57 -4.16 10.23
CA ASN A 16 25.66 -3.53 8.91
C ASN A 16 27.05 -2.90 8.71
N ILE A 17 27.67 -3.13 7.56
CA ILE A 17 28.99 -2.57 7.22
C ILE A 17 29.04 -2.00 5.81
N TRP A 18 29.95 -1.06 5.62
CA TRP A 18 30.34 -0.54 4.32
C TRP A 18 31.65 -1.18 3.89
N CYS A 19 31.69 -1.75 2.68
CA CYS A 19 32.93 -2.29 2.13
C CYS A 19 33.87 -1.16 1.71
N GLY A 20 35.13 -1.17 2.17
CA GLY A 20 36.10 -0.12 1.87
C GLY A 20 36.56 -0.05 0.41
N GLY A 21 36.29 -1.08 -0.40
CA GLY A 21 36.69 -1.12 -1.81
C GLY A 21 35.64 -0.56 -2.79
N CYS A 22 34.36 -0.92 -2.62
CA CYS A 22 33.28 -0.56 -3.55
C CYS A 22 32.13 0.20 -2.89
N ASN A 23 32.26 0.57 -1.61
CA ASN A 23 31.25 1.26 -0.80
C ASN A 23 29.85 0.64 -0.88
N SER A 24 29.75 -0.66 -1.18
CA SER A 24 28.49 -1.38 -1.11
C SER A 24 28.19 -1.72 0.35
N MET A 25 26.93 -1.61 0.72
CA MET A 25 26.46 -2.00 2.04
C MET A 25 26.32 -3.53 2.12
N ILE A 26 26.89 -4.12 3.16
CA ILE A 26 26.65 -5.52 3.53
C ILE A 26 25.74 -5.50 4.76
N ALA A 27 24.55 -6.06 4.60
CA ALA A 27 23.56 -6.12 5.67
C ALA A 27 23.94 -7.16 6.74
N LYS A 28 23.41 -6.97 7.93
CA LYS A 28 23.41 -7.97 9.01
C LYS A 28 22.80 -9.29 8.49
N GLY A 29 23.42 -10.41 8.85
CA GLY A 29 23.00 -11.76 8.49
C GLY A 29 23.47 -12.26 7.13
N VAL A 30 24.19 -11.46 6.34
CA VAL A 30 24.80 -11.94 5.09
C VAL A 30 25.86 -13.00 5.40
N ARG A 31 25.83 -14.11 4.66
CA ARG A 31 26.67 -15.29 4.89
C ARG A 31 27.91 -15.29 4.00
N PHE A 32 29.07 -15.51 4.59
CA PHE A 32 30.35 -15.64 3.90
C PHE A 32 31.04 -16.96 4.22
N ASN A 33 31.85 -17.44 3.28
CA ASN A 33 32.87 -18.43 3.56
C ASN A 33 34.10 -17.67 4.04
N ALA A 34 34.43 -17.78 5.32
CA ALA A 34 35.53 -17.06 5.95
C ALA A 34 36.65 -18.02 6.35
N GLU A 35 37.89 -17.56 6.20
CA GLU A 35 39.06 -18.22 6.76
C GLU A 35 39.18 -17.83 8.24
N LYS A 36 39.08 -18.83 9.11
CA LYS A 36 39.24 -18.69 10.56
C LYS A 36 40.70 -18.92 10.94
N LYS A 37 41.32 -17.91 11.54
CA LYS A 37 42.70 -17.96 12.07
C LYS A 37 42.69 -17.59 13.55
N GLN A 38 43.48 -18.29 14.36
CA GLN A 38 43.73 -17.88 15.76
C GLN A 38 44.86 -16.86 15.76
N VAL A 39 44.61 -15.64 16.24
CA VAL A 39 45.60 -14.55 16.22
C VAL A 39 46.17 -14.26 17.60
N GLY A 40 45.40 -14.50 18.67
CA GLY A 40 45.85 -14.30 20.04
C GLY A 40 44.90 -14.89 21.06
N ASN A 41 45.15 -14.61 22.34
CA ASN A 41 44.28 -14.98 23.45
C ASN A 41 44.06 -13.76 24.35
N TYR A 42 42.82 -13.58 24.82
CA TYR A 42 42.46 -12.67 25.91
C TYR A 42 42.23 -13.50 27.17
N TYR A 43 43.20 -13.48 28.09
CA TYR A 43 43.29 -14.43 29.21
C TYR A 43 43.18 -15.89 28.74
N SER A 44 42.14 -16.62 29.14
CA SER A 44 41.86 -18.00 28.72
C SER A 44 41.07 -18.10 27.39
N THR A 45 40.50 -17.00 26.91
CA THR A 45 39.61 -17.00 25.74
C THR A 45 40.39 -16.71 24.46
N LYS A 46 40.25 -17.55 23.43
CA LYS A 46 40.95 -17.38 22.15
C LYS A 46 40.32 -16.26 21.33
N ILE A 47 41.16 -15.40 20.75
CA ILE A 47 40.77 -14.37 19.79
C ILE A 47 40.84 -14.96 18.38
N TRP A 48 39.70 -14.95 17.69
CA TRP A 48 39.57 -15.44 16.34
C TRP A 48 39.55 -14.29 15.35
N SER A 49 40.28 -14.44 14.25
CA SER A 49 40.24 -13.56 13.10
C SER A 49 39.55 -14.28 11.95
N PHE A 50 38.57 -13.62 11.35
CA PHE A 50 37.80 -14.08 10.21
C PHE A 50 38.16 -13.20 9.01
N ALA A 51 38.85 -13.79 8.03
CA ALA A 51 39.14 -13.14 6.76
C ALA A 51 38.14 -13.62 5.71
N MET A 52 37.46 -12.69 5.04
CA MET A 52 36.47 -13.00 4.02
C MET A 52 36.58 -12.02 2.85
N LYS A 53 36.05 -12.40 1.69
CA LYS A 53 36.05 -11.55 0.50
C LYS A 53 34.66 -10.98 0.23
N SER A 54 34.60 -9.69 -0.06
CA SER A 54 33.36 -9.03 -0.49
C SER A 54 32.84 -9.64 -1.78
N ALA A 55 31.51 -9.79 -1.89
CA ALA A 55 30.88 -10.36 -3.07
C ALA A 55 31.04 -9.49 -4.33
N CYS A 56 31.12 -8.17 -4.18
CA CYS A 56 31.17 -7.23 -5.31
C CYS A 56 32.59 -7.05 -5.87
N CYS A 57 33.55 -6.70 -5.01
CA CYS A 57 34.90 -6.29 -5.41
C CYS A 57 36.00 -7.29 -5.03
N LYS A 58 35.64 -8.43 -4.41
CA LYS A 58 36.60 -9.42 -3.85
C LYS A 58 37.62 -8.83 -2.87
N HIS A 59 37.37 -7.63 -2.37
CA HIS A 59 38.18 -6.98 -1.35
C HIS A 59 38.16 -7.79 -0.06
N GLU A 60 39.31 -7.94 0.59
CA GLU A 60 39.47 -8.71 1.81
C GLU A 60 39.02 -7.87 3.02
N ILE A 61 38.10 -8.43 3.80
CA ILE A 61 37.58 -7.85 5.04
C ILE A 61 38.03 -8.75 6.18
N VAL A 62 38.68 -8.15 7.18
CA VAL A 62 39.19 -8.88 8.35
C VAL A 62 38.45 -8.40 9.60
N ILE A 63 37.79 -9.34 10.26
CA ILE A 63 37.03 -9.12 11.50
C ILE A 63 37.65 -9.95 12.61
N GLN A 64 37.83 -9.36 13.79
CA GLN A 64 38.26 -10.06 15.00
C GLN A 64 37.19 -10.06 16.09
N THR A 65 37.23 -11.07 16.94
CA THR A 65 36.41 -11.17 18.15
C THR A 65 37.11 -10.45 19.31
N ASP A 66 36.38 -9.61 20.04
CA ASP A 66 36.86 -8.95 21.25
C ASP A 66 36.12 -9.47 22.50
N PRO A 67 36.73 -10.41 23.25
CA PRO A 67 36.07 -11.02 24.41
C PRO A 67 35.78 -10.04 25.56
N LYS A 68 36.50 -8.91 25.64
CA LYS A 68 36.32 -7.89 26.69
C LYS A 68 34.96 -7.19 26.61
N ASN A 69 34.55 -6.84 25.39
CA ASN A 69 33.32 -6.08 25.14
C ASN A 69 32.20 -6.97 24.56
N CYS A 70 32.46 -8.27 24.37
CA CYS A 70 31.56 -9.21 23.69
C CYS A 70 31.17 -8.77 22.27
N GLU A 71 32.08 -8.10 21.56
CA GLU A 71 31.83 -7.51 20.24
C GLU A 71 32.75 -8.08 19.15
N TYR A 72 32.38 -7.83 17.90
CA TYR A 72 33.24 -8.05 16.74
C TYR A 72 33.79 -6.72 16.25
N VAL A 73 35.10 -6.62 16.10
CA VAL A 73 35.79 -5.41 15.63
C VAL A 73 36.35 -5.63 14.23
N ILE A 74 36.15 -4.63 13.37
CA ILE A 74 36.72 -4.63 12.02
C ILE A 74 38.14 -4.07 12.12
N ILE A 75 39.10 -4.82 11.60
CA ILE A 75 40.50 -4.39 11.55
C ILE A 75 40.79 -3.73 10.21
N SER A 76 40.32 -4.35 9.12
CA SER A 76 40.59 -3.87 7.77
C SER A 76 39.46 -4.20 6.80
N GLY A 77 39.38 -3.39 5.74
CA GLY A 77 38.56 -3.64 4.56
C GLY A 77 37.08 -3.27 4.67
N ALA A 78 36.61 -2.82 5.83
CA ALA A 78 35.25 -2.32 6.01
C ALA A 78 35.14 -1.27 7.11
N GLN A 79 34.04 -0.52 7.10
CA GLN A 79 33.64 0.39 8.16
C GLN A 79 32.30 -0.05 8.74
N ARG A 80 32.17 0.01 10.07
CA ARG A 80 30.89 -0.25 10.75
C ARG A 80 29.91 0.85 10.36
N LYS A 81 28.72 0.47 9.89
CA LYS A 81 27.62 1.42 9.75
C LYS A 81 27.05 1.64 11.15
N THR A 82 27.33 2.80 11.74
CA THR A 82 26.62 3.25 12.93
C THR A 82 25.27 3.76 12.47
N GLU A 83 24.19 3.16 12.97
CA GLU A 83 22.86 3.73 12.83
C GLU A 83 22.65 4.60 14.05
N ASP A 84 23.09 5.86 13.94
CA ASP A 84 22.72 6.88 14.91
C ASP A 84 21.23 7.13 14.68
N TYR A 85 20.40 6.66 15.62
CA TYR A 85 18.98 6.97 15.60
C TYR A 85 18.83 8.41 16.07
N ASP A 86 18.62 9.32 15.12
CA ASP A 86 18.21 10.68 15.46
C ASP A 86 16.85 10.61 16.15
N ILE A 87 16.83 11.10 17.39
CA ILE A 87 15.68 11.02 18.31
C ILE A 87 14.47 11.76 17.74
N GLU A 88 14.70 12.73 16.84
CA GLU A 88 13.67 13.49 16.12
C GLU A 88 12.86 12.61 15.15
N ASP A 89 13.48 11.61 14.53
CA ASP A 89 12.85 10.78 13.48
C ASP A 89 12.04 9.60 14.07
N ALA A 90 12.29 9.27 15.35
CA ALA A 90 11.66 8.14 16.04
C ALA A 90 10.37 8.49 16.80
N GLU A 91 9.93 9.76 16.81
CA GLU A 91 8.79 10.27 17.60
C GLU A 91 8.78 9.79 19.07
N THR A 92 9.96 9.47 19.61
CA THR A 92 10.15 9.02 20.99
C THR A 92 10.69 10.18 21.81
N PHE A 93 10.13 10.41 22.99
CA PHE A 93 10.65 11.42 23.91
C PHE A 93 12.10 11.06 24.27
N ALA A 94 13.03 11.97 23.99
CA ALA A 94 14.40 11.90 24.48
C ALA A 94 14.36 11.82 26.01
N LEU A 95 14.56 10.63 26.57
CA LEU A 95 14.89 10.51 27.98
C LEU A 95 16.31 11.09 28.14
N PRO A 96 16.54 12.05 29.04
CA PRO A 96 17.88 12.54 29.33
C PRO A 96 18.60 11.46 30.15
N ALA A 97 19.09 10.44 29.46
CA ALA A 97 19.99 9.45 30.01
C ALA A 97 21.39 9.70 29.44
N ASP A 98 22.23 10.21 30.33
CA ASP A 98 23.66 9.92 30.45
C ASP A 98 24.60 10.50 29.36
N GLU A 99 25.15 11.67 29.68
CA GLU A 99 26.60 11.92 29.76
C GLU A 99 27.55 11.23 28.75
N SER A 100 27.41 11.31 27.41
CA SER A 100 28.61 11.20 26.55
C SER A 100 28.51 11.46 25.04
N SER A 101 27.36 11.63 24.39
CA SER A 101 27.41 11.84 22.93
C SER A 101 26.30 12.71 22.39
N CYS A 102 26.56 14.01 22.30
CA CYS A 102 26.19 14.76 21.10
C CYS A 102 27.02 16.06 21.06
N ILE A 103 28.04 16.07 20.20
CA ILE A 103 28.70 17.29 19.76
C ILE A 103 27.85 17.82 18.63
N SER A 104 27.17 18.95 18.83
CA SER A 104 26.59 19.70 17.73
C SER A 104 26.86 21.20 17.89
N LEU A 105 27.34 21.73 16.77
CA LEU A 105 27.83 23.07 16.54
C LEU A 105 26.68 24.07 16.67
N ASN A 106 26.90 25.16 17.42
CA ASN A 106 26.08 26.37 17.54
C ASN A 106 24.88 26.31 18.53
N GLY A 107 25.15 26.66 19.80
CA GLY A 107 24.15 27.30 20.70
C GLY A 107 23.58 26.46 21.85
N LEU A 108 23.64 25.13 21.80
CA LEU A 108 22.97 24.25 22.78
C LEU A 108 23.79 23.85 24.02
N VAL A 109 24.92 24.54 24.29
CA VAL A 109 25.80 24.21 25.42
C VAL A 109 25.23 24.72 26.75
N ALA A 110 24.35 25.73 26.72
CA ALA A 110 23.85 26.39 27.93
C ALA A 110 22.85 25.53 28.74
N GLU A 111 22.04 24.67 28.12
CA GLU A 111 21.11 23.80 28.85
C GLU A 111 21.75 22.50 29.32
N ARG A 112 22.78 22.03 28.61
CA ARG A 112 23.48 20.78 28.95
C ARG A 112 24.29 20.87 30.24
N GLY A 113 24.87 22.04 30.53
CA GLY A 113 25.52 22.30 31.81
C GLY A 113 24.52 22.45 32.97
N LYS A 114 23.27 22.87 32.69
CA LYS A 114 22.24 23.05 33.72
C LYS A 114 21.70 21.72 34.23
N LEU A 115 21.62 20.67 33.38
CA LEU A 115 21.27 19.32 33.84
C LEU A 115 22.33 18.68 34.76
N SER A 116 23.57 19.19 34.74
CA SER A 116 24.60 18.77 35.70
C SER A 116 24.48 19.48 37.06
N ASP A 117 23.69 20.55 37.15
CA ASP A 117 23.43 21.27 38.40
C ASP A 117 22.30 20.57 39.20
N PRO A 118 22.58 20.09 40.43
CA PRO A 118 21.58 19.45 41.28
C PRO A 118 20.35 20.32 41.57
N PHE A 119 20.51 21.65 41.66
CA PHE A 119 19.39 22.56 41.95
C PHE A 119 18.43 22.70 40.77
N TYR A 120 18.97 22.82 39.55
CA TYR A 120 18.15 22.89 38.34
C TYR A 120 17.33 21.62 38.13
N ARG A 121 17.93 20.44 38.38
CA ARG A 121 17.22 19.16 38.30
C ARG A 121 16.06 19.07 39.29
N LEU A 122 16.24 19.57 40.52
CA LEU A 122 15.18 19.57 41.54
C LEU A 122 14.02 20.50 41.15
N GLU A 123 14.32 21.71 40.68
CA GLU A 123 13.28 22.67 40.26
C GLU A 123 12.45 22.13 39.09
N HIS A 124 13.08 21.52 38.09
CA HIS A 124 12.37 20.93 36.95
C HIS A 124 11.56 19.69 37.35
N GLN A 125 12.07 18.88 38.28
CA GLN A 125 11.30 17.77 38.86
C GLN A 125 10.05 18.28 39.59
N GLU A 126 10.15 19.35 40.36
CA GLU A 126 9.01 19.95 41.04
C GLU A 126 8.00 20.52 40.04
N GLU A 127 8.45 21.23 39.00
CA GLU A 127 7.59 21.72 37.93
C GLU A 127 6.84 20.60 37.20
N ASP A 128 7.54 19.50 36.87
CA ASP A 128 6.92 18.34 36.24
C ASP A 128 5.90 17.66 37.16
N MET A 129 6.18 17.60 38.47
CA MET A 129 5.24 17.09 39.46
C MET A 129 4.02 18.01 39.62
N ARG A 130 4.20 19.33 39.49
CA ARG A 130 3.09 20.30 39.48
C ARG A 130 2.22 20.13 38.22
N LYS A 131 2.83 20.06 37.04
CA LYS A 131 2.12 19.80 35.77
C LYS A 131 1.32 18.49 35.84
N LYS A 132 1.90 17.42 36.41
CA LYS A 132 1.20 16.15 36.64
C LYS A 132 -0.06 16.34 37.49
N LYS A 133 0.03 17.03 38.62
CA LYS A 133 -1.11 17.30 39.52
C LYS A 133 -2.18 18.17 38.86
N GLU A 134 -1.80 19.14 38.06
CA GLU A 134 -2.74 20.01 37.32
C GLU A 134 -3.52 19.22 36.26
N VAL A 135 -2.86 18.28 35.58
CA VAL A 135 -3.46 17.45 34.52
C VAL A 135 -4.24 16.24 35.07
N GLU A 136 -3.90 15.75 36.26
CA GLU A 136 -4.56 14.62 36.92
C GLU A 136 -6.10 14.68 36.93
N PRO A 137 -6.78 15.78 37.32
CA PRO A 137 -8.25 15.85 37.30
C PRO A 137 -8.84 15.80 35.89
N LEU A 138 -8.10 16.25 34.87
CA LEU A 138 -8.51 16.07 33.47
C LEU A 138 -8.42 14.59 33.09
N LEU A 139 -7.32 13.92 33.44
CA LEU A 139 -7.11 12.50 33.16
C LEU A 139 -8.22 11.63 33.78
N VAL A 140 -8.56 11.89 35.04
CA VAL A 140 -9.66 11.18 35.74
C VAL A 140 -11.00 11.41 35.05
N ARG A 141 -11.28 12.63 34.55
CA ARG A 141 -12.51 12.90 33.79
C ARG A 141 -12.54 12.12 32.47
N LEU A 142 -11.44 12.10 31.72
CA LEU A 142 -11.35 11.33 30.48
C LEU A 142 -11.51 9.84 30.72
N GLN A 143 -10.87 9.32 31.76
CA GLN A 143 -11.00 7.92 32.16
C GLN A 143 -12.45 7.56 32.49
N ARG A 144 -13.15 8.39 33.28
CA ARG A 144 -14.58 8.18 33.57
C ARG A 144 -15.44 8.15 32.31
N VAL A 145 -15.18 9.03 31.34
CA VAL A 145 -15.91 9.03 30.06
C VAL A 145 -15.60 7.77 29.26
N SER A 146 -14.34 7.33 29.22
CA SER A 146 -13.94 6.08 28.58
C SER A 146 -14.62 4.88 29.23
N ASP A 147 -14.52 4.74 30.54
CA ASP A 147 -15.12 3.63 31.30
C ASP A 147 -16.64 3.61 31.12
N SER A 148 -17.31 4.76 31.09
CA SER A 148 -18.76 4.84 30.84
C SER A 148 -19.17 4.34 29.45
N ARG A 149 -18.31 4.54 28.44
CA ARG A 149 -18.56 4.07 27.06
C ARG A 149 -18.22 2.60 26.88
N HIS A 150 -17.21 2.13 27.62
CA HIS A 150 -16.62 0.80 27.46
C HIS A 150 -17.07 -0.23 28.50
N ALA A 151 -17.88 0.18 29.49
CA ALA A 151 -18.38 -0.70 30.54
C ALA A 151 -19.07 -1.97 29.99
N ASP A 152 -19.78 -1.85 28.86
CA ASP A 152 -20.59 -2.91 28.27
C ASP A 152 -20.20 -3.28 26.82
N ASP A 153 -18.92 -3.13 26.46
CA ASP A 153 -18.43 -3.42 25.10
C ASP A 153 -18.79 -4.83 24.60
N TYR A 154 -18.79 -5.82 25.50
CA TYR A 154 -19.12 -7.19 25.14
C TYR A 154 -20.59 -7.35 24.71
N SER A 155 -21.53 -6.72 25.42
CA SER A 155 -22.96 -6.83 25.13
C SER A 155 -23.32 -6.12 23.82
N LEU A 156 -22.77 -4.92 23.60
CA LEU A 156 -22.93 -4.13 22.37
C LEU A 156 -22.33 -4.85 21.16
N ASN A 157 -21.12 -5.38 21.28
CA ASN A 157 -20.48 -6.13 20.20
C ASN A 157 -21.21 -7.45 19.91
N ARG A 158 -21.72 -8.13 20.94
CA ARG A 158 -22.56 -9.32 20.77
C ARG A 158 -23.85 -8.99 20.02
N ALA A 159 -24.53 -7.90 20.34
CA ALA A 159 -25.73 -7.45 19.63
C ALA A 159 -25.43 -7.08 18.16
N LEU A 160 -24.31 -6.40 17.90
CA LEU A 160 -23.87 -6.07 16.53
C LEU A 160 -23.50 -7.32 15.71
N ARG A 161 -22.94 -8.35 16.35
CA ARG A 161 -22.66 -9.64 15.69
C ARG A 161 -23.91 -10.48 15.48
N ALA A 162 -24.90 -10.35 16.37
CA ALA A 162 -26.19 -11.00 16.26
C ALA A 162 -27.08 -10.36 15.18
N GLN A 163 -26.87 -9.07 14.85
CA GLN A 163 -27.51 -8.43 13.69
C GLN A 163 -27.16 -9.20 12.41
N PRO A 164 -28.15 -9.81 11.74
CA PRO A 164 -27.86 -10.65 10.58
C PRO A 164 -27.30 -9.80 9.44
N LYS A 165 -26.13 -10.21 8.91
CA LYS A 165 -25.54 -9.68 7.66
C LYS A 165 -26.39 -9.96 6.41
N GLU A 166 -27.58 -10.53 6.58
CA GLU A 166 -28.48 -11.04 5.54
C GLU A 166 -28.86 -9.97 4.51
N LYS A 167 -29.11 -8.74 4.94
CA LYS A 167 -29.47 -7.63 4.02
C LYS A 167 -28.37 -7.32 2.99
N GLY A 168 -27.11 -7.63 3.29
CA GLY A 168 -25.98 -7.42 2.39
C GLY A 168 -25.61 -8.65 1.54
N GLN A 169 -25.75 -9.86 2.09
CA GLN A 169 -25.33 -11.10 1.42
C GLN A 169 -26.28 -11.52 0.30
N GLY A 170 -27.60 -11.45 0.50
CA GLY A 170 -28.57 -11.78 -0.55
C GLY A 170 -28.38 -10.95 -1.82
N ARG A 171 -28.00 -9.68 -1.64
CA ARG A 171 -27.81 -8.70 -2.73
C ARG A 171 -26.49 -8.86 -3.47
N ARG A 172 -25.43 -9.22 -2.74
CA ARG A 172 -24.16 -9.64 -3.34
C ARG A 172 -24.34 -10.91 -4.18
N GLY A 173 -25.19 -11.84 -3.73
CA GLY A 173 -25.59 -13.02 -4.51
C GLY A 173 -26.34 -12.65 -5.79
N VAL A 174 -27.29 -11.71 -5.73
CA VAL A 174 -28.00 -11.19 -6.92
C VAL A 174 -27.04 -10.52 -7.91
N SER A 175 -26.13 -9.68 -7.41
CA SER A 175 -25.13 -9.03 -8.27
C SER A 175 -24.23 -10.02 -8.99
N ARG A 176 -23.74 -11.03 -8.27
CA ARG A 176 -22.93 -12.11 -8.86
C ARG A 176 -23.71 -12.94 -9.89
N ARG A 177 -24.99 -13.24 -9.63
CA ARG A 177 -25.86 -13.92 -10.61
C ARG A 177 -26.11 -13.08 -11.88
N MET A 178 -26.14 -11.76 -11.74
CA MET A 178 -26.24 -10.83 -12.87
C MET A 178 -24.90 -10.50 -13.53
N GLY A 179 -23.78 -11.07 -13.05
CA GLY A 179 -22.43 -10.78 -13.55
C GLY A 179 -21.91 -9.38 -13.21
N LEU A 180 -22.60 -8.65 -12.33
CA LEU A 180 -22.22 -7.31 -11.91
C LEU A 180 -21.26 -7.42 -10.72
N GLY A 181 -20.03 -6.92 -10.89
CA GLY A 181 -18.99 -6.89 -9.84
C GLY A 181 -19.20 -5.82 -8.75
N ILE A 182 -20.38 -5.21 -8.67
CA ILE A 182 -20.66 -3.99 -7.91
C ILE A 182 -21.66 -4.27 -6.78
N ARG A 183 -21.58 -3.57 -5.65
CA ARG A 183 -22.55 -3.72 -4.56
C ARG A 183 -23.88 -3.06 -4.93
N LEU A 184 -24.95 -3.85 -5.07
CA LEU A 184 -26.30 -3.33 -5.36
C LEU A 184 -26.89 -2.58 -4.16
N LEU A 185 -27.31 -1.32 -4.40
CA LEU A 185 -28.01 -0.42 -3.48
C LEU A 185 -29.53 -0.63 -3.53
N PRO A 186 -30.27 -0.40 -2.42
CA PRO A 186 -31.72 -0.62 -2.34
C PRO A 186 -32.46 -0.05 -3.55
N PRO A 187 -33.48 -0.74 -4.08
CA PRO A 187 -34.26 -0.17 -5.17
C PRO A 187 -34.83 1.18 -4.71
N SER A 188 -34.50 2.24 -5.45
CA SER A 188 -35.07 3.57 -5.24
C SER A 188 -36.34 3.70 -6.08
N GLU A 189 -37.39 4.29 -5.51
CA GLU A 189 -38.65 4.53 -6.21
C GLU A 189 -38.47 5.53 -7.36
N GLU A 190 -37.54 6.46 -7.21
CA GLU A 190 -37.17 7.46 -8.22
C GLU A 190 -36.57 6.79 -9.47
N ASP A 191 -35.67 5.82 -9.29
CA ASP A 191 -35.04 5.08 -10.38
C ASP A 191 -36.06 4.24 -11.18
N ALA A 192 -37.07 3.69 -10.49
CA ALA A 192 -38.15 2.93 -11.13
C ALA A 192 -39.03 3.82 -12.01
N ALA A 193 -39.34 5.04 -11.55
CA ALA A 193 -40.12 6.00 -12.33
C ALA A 193 -39.38 6.46 -13.59
N VAL A 194 -38.07 6.75 -13.47
CA VAL A 194 -37.23 7.16 -14.61
C VAL A 194 -37.11 6.05 -15.64
N THR A 195 -36.86 4.80 -15.22
CA THR A 195 -36.76 3.66 -16.14
C THR A 195 -38.06 3.39 -16.88
N ALA A 196 -39.22 3.54 -16.23
CA ALA A 196 -40.53 3.40 -16.87
C ALA A 196 -40.81 4.47 -17.96
N ALA A 197 -40.26 5.68 -17.80
CA ALA A 197 -40.41 6.75 -18.77
C ALA A 197 -39.53 6.58 -20.03
N VAL A 198 -38.49 5.73 -19.99
CA VAL A 198 -37.60 5.49 -21.12
C VAL A 198 -38.28 4.62 -22.17
N ARG A 199 -38.67 5.22 -23.31
CA ARG A 199 -39.18 4.48 -24.49
C ARG A 199 -38.03 4.06 -25.40
N PHE A 200 -37.65 2.78 -25.37
CA PHE A 200 -36.73 2.24 -26.36
C PHE A 200 -37.40 2.18 -27.74
N ALA A 201 -36.68 2.59 -28.79
CA ALA A 201 -37.21 2.60 -30.15
C ALA A 201 -37.53 1.16 -30.63
N SER A 202 -38.81 0.85 -30.81
CA SER A 202 -39.36 -0.44 -31.27
C SER A 202 -38.90 -0.90 -32.66
N LYS A 203 -37.95 -0.18 -33.29
CA LYS A 203 -37.38 -0.52 -34.60
C LYS A 203 -36.65 -1.87 -34.56
N PHE A 204 -36.03 -2.25 -33.43
CA PHE A 204 -35.36 -3.54 -33.31
C PHE A 204 -36.37 -4.71 -33.33
N ASP A 205 -37.42 -4.65 -32.50
CA ASP A 205 -38.44 -5.70 -32.46
C ASP A 205 -39.29 -5.75 -33.72
N ARG A 206 -39.62 -4.60 -34.31
CA ARG A 206 -40.31 -4.54 -35.60
C ARG A 206 -39.47 -5.15 -36.72
N ASN A 207 -38.17 -4.84 -36.78
CA ASN A 207 -37.27 -5.43 -37.77
C ASN A 207 -37.06 -6.94 -37.52
N ARG A 208 -37.03 -7.40 -36.27
CA ARG A 208 -36.94 -8.82 -35.93
C ARG A 208 -38.19 -9.59 -36.34
N LYS A 209 -39.38 -9.02 -36.11
CA LYS A 209 -40.65 -9.59 -36.55
C LYS A 209 -40.75 -9.65 -38.08
N ASN A 210 -40.39 -8.57 -38.77
CA ASN A 210 -40.39 -8.53 -40.23
C ASN A 210 -39.40 -9.52 -40.85
N LYS A 211 -38.21 -9.69 -40.27
CA LYS A 211 -37.24 -10.71 -40.71
C LYS A 211 -37.77 -12.12 -40.52
N ARG A 212 -38.41 -12.41 -39.37
CA ARG A 212 -39.02 -13.73 -39.12
C ARG A 212 -40.18 -14.02 -40.07
N ALA A 213 -41.03 -13.04 -40.34
CA ALA A 213 -42.11 -13.17 -41.32
C ALA A 213 -41.58 -13.44 -42.73
N ALA A 214 -40.51 -12.76 -43.14
CA ALA A 214 -39.87 -12.99 -44.44
C ALA A 214 -39.26 -14.41 -44.57
N ILE A 215 -38.68 -14.95 -43.49
CA ILE A 215 -38.14 -16.31 -43.46
C ILE A 215 -39.27 -17.35 -43.48
N MET A 216 -40.39 -17.08 -42.81
CA MET A 216 -41.57 -17.96 -42.85
C MET A 216 -42.26 -17.95 -44.22
N ALA A 217 -42.18 -16.84 -44.94
CA ALA A 217 -42.76 -16.69 -46.28
C ALA A 217 -41.86 -17.20 -47.41
N SER A 218 -40.57 -17.46 -47.16
CA SER A 218 -39.68 -18.06 -48.16
C SER A 218 -39.93 -19.56 -48.32
N SER A 219 -39.98 -20.05 -49.56
CA SER A 219 -40.12 -21.47 -49.87
C SER A 219 -38.96 -22.29 -49.28
N ILE A 220 -39.27 -23.42 -48.66
CA ILE A 220 -38.30 -24.33 -48.03
C ILE A 220 -37.68 -25.28 -49.08
N PHE A 221 -38.24 -25.34 -50.29
CA PHE A 221 -37.75 -26.17 -51.39
C PHE A 221 -36.87 -25.36 -52.35
N PRO A 222 -35.78 -25.94 -52.89
CA PRO A 222 -34.95 -25.27 -53.88
C PRO A 222 -35.74 -25.11 -55.19
N ASP A 223 -35.92 -23.87 -55.67
CA ASP A 223 -36.61 -23.60 -56.94
C ASP A 223 -35.90 -24.32 -58.09
N SER A 224 -36.56 -25.34 -58.65
CA SER A 224 -36.08 -26.09 -59.81
C SER A 224 -36.45 -25.34 -61.09
N SER A 225 -35.71 -24.29 -61.43
CA SER A 225 -35.54 -23.88 -62.83
C SER A 225 -34.15 -23.28 -63.03
N ALA A 226 -33.38 -23.94 -63.89
CA ALA A 226 -32.05 -23.52 -64.30
C ALA A 226 -32.14 -22.34 -65.28
N SER A 227 -31.11 -21.48 -65.24
CA SER A 227 -30.78 -20.37 -66.16
C SER A 227 -31.52 -19.03 -65.96
N ALA A 228 -30.91 -18.15 -65.16
CA ALA A 228 -30.57 -16.79 -65.59
C ALA A 228 -29.57 -16.19 -64.58
N SER A 229 -28.31 -16.03 -65.02
CA SER A 229 -27.20 -15.37 -64.31
C SER A 229 -27.44 -13.86 -64.04
N GLY A 230 -28.67 -13.37 -64.13
CA GLY A 230 -29.09 -12.00 -63.82
C GLY A 230 -29.83 -11.82 -62.49
N SER A 231 -30.49 -12.85 -61.92
CA SER A 231 -31.33 -12.64 -60.72
C SER A 231 -30.52 -12.44 -59.44
N LYS A 232 -29.39 -13.16 -59.26
CA LYS A 232 -28.51 -12.96 -58.10
C LYS A 232 -27.92 -11.56 -58.05
N ARG A 233 -27.71 -10.91 -59.21
CA ARG A 233 -27.24 -9.52 -59.29
C ARG A 233 -28.35 -8.53 -58.92
N SER A 234 -29.59 -8.74 -59.36
CA SER A 234 -30.74 -7.90 -58.96
C SER A 234 -31.13 -8.12 -57.49
N GLU A 235 -30.97 -9.33 -56.96
CA GLU A 235 -31.22 -9.67 -55.56
C GLU A 235 -30.11 -9.11 -54.65
N LEU A 236 -28.85 -9.11 -55.10
CA LEU A 236 -27.76 -8.40 -54.40
C LEU A 236 -27.85 -6.88 -54.56
N GLU A 237 -28.39 -6.36 -55.66
CA GLU A 237 -28.64 -4.92 -55.86
C GLU A 237 -29.86 -4.41 -55.06
N SER A 238 -30.87 -5.24 -54.84
CA SER A 238 -32.00 -4.94 -53.93
C SER A 238 -31.65 -5.16 -52.45
N LYS A 239 -30.73 -6.08 -52.13
CA LYS A 239 -30.10 -6.23 -50.80
C LYS A 239 -29.03 -5.17 -50.52
N ARG A 240 -28.40 -4.59 -51.55
CA ARG A 240 -27.64 -3.33 -51.45
C ARG A 240 -28.65 -2.23 -51.22
N ARG A 241 -28.92 -1.98 -49.94
CA ARG A 241 -29.60 -0.79 -49.45
C ARG A 241 -29.06 0.41 -50.23
N LYS A 242 -29.86 0.96 -51.14
CA LYS A 242 -29.75 2.37 -51.52
C LYS A 242 -30.07 3.12 -50.24
N ILE A 243 -29.04 3.39 -49.45
CA ILE A 243 -29.12 4.39 -48.40
C ILE A 243 -29.50 5.64 -49.17
N LYS A 244 -30.78 6.05 -49.09
CA LYS A 244 -31.14 7.42 -49.46
C LYS A 244 -30.36 8.29 -48.49
N ALA A 245 -29.16 8.70 -48.92
CA ALA A 245 -28.24 9.50 -48.11
C ALA A 245 -28.95 10.76 -47.57
N THR A 246 -29.94 11.25 -48.32
CA THR A 246 -30.84 12.36 -47.95
C THR A 246 -31.70 12.11 -46.71
N ALA A 247 -32.12 10.87 -46.42
CA ALA A 247 -32.92 10.55 -45.23
C ALA A 247 -32.04 10.31 -43.98
N ALA A 248 -30.82 9.81 -44.18
CA ALA A 248 -29.83 9.66 -43.11
C ALA A 248 -29.23 11.02 -42.70
N SER A 249 -29.01 11.95 -43.63
CA SER A 249 -28.55 13.31 -43.31
C SER A 249 -29.65 14.15 -42.65
N ALA A 250 -30.93 13.99 -43.03
CA ALA A 250 -32.04 14.68 -42.37
C ALA A 250 -32.25 14.27 -40.89
N SER A 251 -31.88 13.05 -40.51
CA SER A 251 -31.93 12.59 -39.10
C SER A 251 -30.72 13.02 -38.26
N LEU A 252 -29.62 13.42 -38.91
CA LEU A 252 -28.44 14.02 -38.26
C LEU A 252 -28.52 15.55 -38.20
N ALA A 253 -29.32 16.19 -39.06
CA ALA A 253 -29.57 17.64 -39.04
C ALA A 253 -30.54 18.10 -37.93
N GLY A 254 -31.01 17.18 -37.08
CA GLY A 254 -31.77 17.49 -35.87
C GLY A 254 -30.92 18.12 -34.78
N ARG A 255 -30.58 19.40 -34.97
CA ARG A 255 -30.11 20.41 -34.00
C ARG A 255 -29.76 19.87 -32.60
N VAL A 256 -28.52 19.39 -32.42
CA VAL A 256 -27.93 19.27 -31.08
C VAL A 256 -27.73 20.69 -30.56
N LYS A 257 -28.60 21.14 -29.66
CA LYS A 257 -28.31 22.31 -28.81
C LYS A 257 -27.16 21.89 -27.86
N PRO A 258 -26.02 22.58 -27.84
CA PRO A 258 -25.02 22.33 -26.80
C PRO A 258 -25.62 22.76 -25.45
N LEU A 259 -25.67 21.83 -24.50
CA LEU A 259 -26.05 22.11 -23.12
C LEU A 259 -24.88 22.87 -22.48
N SER A 260 -25.04 24.17 -22.29
CA SER A 260 -24.11 24.99 -21.52
C SER A 260 -24.08 24.49 -20.07
N TRP A 261 -22.94 23.97 -19.63
CA TRP A 261 -22.67 23.79 -18.21
C TRP A 261 -22.43 25.18 -17.61
N GLN A 262 -23.45 25.75 -16.96
CA GLN A 262 -23.27 26.88 -16.08
C GLN A 262 -22.94 26.34 -14.68
N HIS A 263 -21.70 26.58 -14.25
CA HIS A 263 -21.30 26.49 -12.84
C HIS A 263 -22.20 27.41 -12.02
N SER A 264 -22.99 26.85 -11.11
CA SER A 264 -23.62 27.60 -10.03
C SER A 264 -22.70 27.48 -8.82
N ALA A 265 -21.90 28.53 -8.62
CA ALA A 265 -21.21 28.79 -7.36
C ALA A 265 -22.23 28.96 -6.24
N GLY A 266 -21.99 28.29 -5.11
CA GLY A 266 -22.82 28.38 -3.92
C GLY A 266 -22.81 29.78 -3.34
N PHE A 267 -23.99 30.25 -2.93
CA PHE A 267 -24.15 31.41 -2.06
C PHE A 267 -24.78 30.95 -0.75
N ILE A 268 -23.94 30.93 0.28
CA ILE A 268 -24.29 30.78 1.69
C ILE A 268 -25.01 32.06 2.14
N LYS A 269 -26.17 31.94 2.77
CA LYS A 269 -26.79 33.05 3.51
C LYS A 269 -26.89 32.68 4.99
N ARG A 270 -26.42 33.65 5.79
CA ARG A 270 -26.64 33.79 7.24
C ARG A 270 -28.12 33.76 7.60
#